data_AF-A0A813HRT4-F1
#
_entry.id   AF-A0A813HRT4-F1
#
_cell.length_a   1.000
_cell.length_b   1.000
_cell.length_c   1.000
_cell.angle_alpha   90.00
_cell.angle_beta   90.00
_cell.angle_gamma   90.00
#
_symmetry.space_group_name_H-M   'P 1'
#
loop_
_entity.id
_entity.type
_entity.pdbx_description
1 polymer ?
#
loop_
_entity_poly.entity_id
_entity_poly.type
_entity_poly.pdbx_seq_one_letter_code
_entity_poly.pdbx_strand_id
1 'polypeptide(L)'
;MSDLAPSTLYKEHELEKGHTSVWGSWFDPDAKKWGFACCRSLERRTRCSLLPEEEGESVPEDSTLSLHARVKRPRVYFEITIGFSPAGRIVMELRPDVVPDTAENFRCLCTGERGLGASGKPLHYKGSKFHRIVQGFMCQGGDITMGDGTGGESIYGERFPDENFKLEHTAAGVLSMANSGPNTNRSQFFICSSASEFLDAKHVVFGRVVEGLDIVMRMDQAGSESGRVTLPITISDCGLGRRVSEETLGGAGLRAARAQSCRRAQCGPSQGQQWSGAAGGRESGKEADSGFTRWGLVRKQRRQGRRQGWQGNRQRRFARHVGLGLGVGANGW
;
A
#
# COMPACT_ATOMS: atom_id res chain seq x y z
N MET A 1 -18.65 40.56 -21.17
CA MET A 1 -19.04 39.87 -22.42
C MET A 1 -17.88 38.92 -22.73
N SER A 2 -17.87 37.68 -22.21
CA SER A 2 -18.57 36.48 -22.76
C SER A 2 -18.18 36.26 -24.23
N ASP A 3 -17.66 35.15 -24.72
CA ASP A 3 -17.24 33.83 -24.24
C ASP A 3 -16.20 33.38 -25.29
N LEU A 4 -15.25 32.48 -25.00
CA LEU A 4 -15.38 31.07 -25.35
C LEU A 4 -14.36 30.28 -24.53
N ALA A 5 -14.84 29.21 -23.91
CA ALA A 5 -14.03 28.22 -23.19
C ALA A 5 -12.95 27.63 -24.11
N PRO A 6 -11.73 27.33 -23.61
CA PRO A 6 -10.83 26.43 -24.33
C PRO A 6 -11.44 25.02 -24.31
N SER A 7 -12.28 24.74 -25.30
CA SER A 7 -12.75 23.40 -25.60
C SER A 7 -11.57 22.63 -26.22
N THR A 8 -10.90 21.81 -25.40
CA THR A 8 -10.61 20.41 -25.70
C THR A 8 -9.96 19.81 -24.45
N LEU A 9 -10.71 18.92 -23.79
CA LEU A 9 -10.33 18.14 -22.61
C LEU A 9 -9.18 17.13 -22.83
N TYR A 10 -8.52 17.15 -23.99
CA TYR A 10 -7.55 16.13 -24.39
C TYR A 10 -6.45 16.73 -25.26
N LYS A 11 -5.20 16.60 -24.80
CA LYS A 11 -4.00 16.77 -25.64
C LYS A 11 -3.15 15.51 -25.51
N GLU A 12 -3.15 14.71 -26.57
CA GLU A 12 -2.03 13.89 -27.06
C GLU A 12 -2.46 13.35 -28.45
N HIS A 13 -1.58 13.45 -29.45
CA HIS A 13 -1.81 12.87 -30.77
C HIS A 13 -1.46 11.39 -30.74
N GLU A 14 -2.41 10.49 -31.01
CA GLU A 14 -2.13 9.05 -31.11
C GLU A 14 -1.74 8.69 -32.54
N LEU A 15 -0.53 8.13 -32.69
CA LEU A 15 0.04 7.71 -33.95
C LEU A 15 -0.31 6.23 -34.18
N GLU A 16 -1.34 5.97 -34.99
CA GLU A 16 -1.71 4.61 -35.38
C GLU A 16 -1.07 4.25 -36.74
N LYS A 17 -0.02 3.41 -36.71
CA LYS A 17 0.61 2.83 -37.93
C LYS A 17 1.00 3.85 -39.01
N GLY A 18 1.41 5.05 -38.61
CA GLY A 18 1.82 6.14 -39.51
C GLY A 18 0.72 7.14 -39.85
N HIS A 19 -0.49 7.01 -39.27
CA HIS A 19 -1.56 8.02 -39.37
C HIS A 19 -1.64 8.83 -38.08
N THR A 20 -1.78 10.16 -38.19
CA THR A 20 -2.06 11.03 -37.05
C THR A 20 -3.56 11.03 -36.77
N SER A 21 -3.96 10.46 -35.63
CA SER A 21 -5.36 10.39 -35.24
C SER A 21 -5.59 11.12 -33.91
N VAL A 22 -6.64 11.93 -33.84
CA VAL A 22 -7.06 12.67 -32.62
C VAL A 22 -8.47 12.27 -32.17
N TRP A 23 -9.06 11.25 -32.81
CA TRP A 23 -10.51 10.97 -32.94
C TRP A 23 -11.18 11.75 -34.07
N GLY A 24 -11.83 11.04 -34.99
CA GLY A 24 -12.73 11.63 -35.99
C GLY A 24 -12.03 12.45 -37.07
N SER A 25 -10.98 11.88 -37.66
CA SER A 25 -10.48 12.38 -38.94
C SER A 25 -11.60 12.30 -40.01
N TRP A 26 -11.65 13.30 -40.92
CA TRP A 26 -12.77 13.72 -41.80
C TRP A 26 -13.94 12.71 -42.02
N PHE A 27 -15.18 13.19 -41.97
CA PHE A 27 -16.36 12.36 -42.24
C PHE A 27 -16.70 12.39 -43.73
N ASP A 28 -16.69 11.23 -44.37
CA ASP A 28 -17.16 11.05 -45.75
C ASP A 28 -18.69 10.80 -45.72
N PRO A 29 -19.51 11.71 -46.28
CA PRO A 29 -20.96 11.59 -46.23
C PRO A 29 -21.52 10.47 -47.13
N ASP A 30 -20.82 10.11 -48.20
CA ASP A 30 -21.25 9.05 -49.13
C ASP A 30 -20.93 7.67 -48.53
N ALA A 31 -19.74 7.53 -47.93
CA ALA A 31 -19.30 6.29 -47.28
C ALA A 31 -19.80 6.11 -45.84
N LYS A 32 -20.34 7.17 -45.23
CA LYS A 32 -20.79 7.25 -43.83
C LYS A 32 -19.73 6.77 -42.82
N LYS A 33 -18.46 7.11 -43.06
CA LYS A 33 -17.31 6.68 -42.26
C LYS A 33 -16.35 7.85 -42.01
N TRP A 34 -15.64 7.77 -40.90
CA TRP A 34 -14.54 8.67 -40.54
C TRP A 34 -13.22 8.16 -41.12
N GLY A 35 -12.42 9.01 -41.78
CA GLY A 35 -11.16 8.66 -42.48
C GLY A 35 -9.98 9.55 -42.10
N PHE A 36 -8.73 9.08 -42.16
CA PHE A 36 -7.54 9.71 -41.54
C PHE A 36 -7.13 11.07 -42.14
N ALA A 37 -6.72 12.03 -41.29
CA ALA A 37 -6.48 13.41 -41.70
C ALA A 37 -5.23 13.56 -42.59
N CYS A 38 -4.24 12.68 -42.39
CA CYS A 38 -2.98 12.70 -43.13
C CYS A 38 -3.13 12.26 -44.59
N CYS A 39 -3.91 11.22 -44.89
CA CYS A 39 -3.98 10.63 -46.25
C CYS A 39 -5.40 10.53 -46.82
N ARG A 40 -6.43 10.97 -46.07
CA ARG A 40 -7.86 10.81 -46.38
C ARG A 40 -8.31 9.36 -46.62
N SER A 41 -7.50 8.37 -46.23
CA SER A 41 -7.87 6.95 -46.33
C SER A 41 -8.96 6.58 -45.32
N LEU A 42 -9.87 5.71 -45.75
CA LEU A 42 -10.93 5.13 -44.92
C LEU A 42 -10.52 3.80 -44.27
N GLU A 43 -9.34 3.25 -44.62
CA GLU A 43 -8.92 1.90 -44.24
C GLU A 43 -8.00 1.90 -43.02
N ARG A 44 -8.45 1.25 -41.92
CA ARG A 44 -7.76 1.27 -40.60
C ARG A 44 -6.52 0.38 -40.48
N ARG A 45 -6.03 -0.21 -41.58
CA ARG A 45 -4.92 -1.19 -41.54
C ARG A 45 -3.91 -1.04 -42.68
N THR A 46 -4.04 -0.01 -43.49
CA THR A 46 -3.21 0.20 -44.68
C THR A 46 -2.16 1.27 -44.35
N ARG A 47 -0.90 1.03 -44.76
CA ARG A 47 0.21 1.96 -44.51
C ARG A 47 -0.10 3.30 -45.20
N CYS A 48 0.22 4.41 -44.55
CA CYS A 48 0.04 5.75 -45.12
C CYS A 48 0.89 5.88 -46.40
N SER A 49 0.26 6.21 -47.52
CA SER A 49 0.90 6.38 -48.84
C SER A 49 1.79 7.61 -48.95
N LEU A 50 1.78 8.49 -47.94
CA LEU A 50 2.67 9.65 -47.84
C LEU A 50 3.96 9.35 -47.04
N LEU A 51 4.17 8.10 -46.61
CA LEU A 51 5.48 7.68 -46.13
C LEU A 51 6.35 7.34 -47.36
N PRO A 52 7.55 7.94 -47.50
CA PRO A 52 8.47 7.56 -48.56
C PRO A 52 8.81 6.07 -48.46
N GLU A 53 8.81 5.40 -49.61
CA GLU A 53 9.16 3.98 -49.73
C GLU A 53 10.65 3.81 -49.39
N GLU A 54 10.97 2.93 -48.45
CA GLU A 54 12.35 2.64 -48.09
C GLU A 54 12.93 1.65 -49.11
N GLU A 55 13.72 2.15 -50.05
CA GLU A 55 14.68 1.33 -50.77
C GLU A 55 15.87 1.06 -49.86
N GLY A 56 16.20 -0.23 -49.72
CA GLY A 56 17.26 -0.70 -48.85
C GLY A 56 18.62 -0.23 -49.34
N GLU A 57 19.36 0.47 -48.48
CA GLU A 57 20.77 0.71 -48.69
C GLU A 57 21.55 0.69 -47.38
N SER A 58 22.77 0.18 -47.48
CA SER A 58 23.72 -0.27 -46.48
C SER A 58 23.87 0.60 -45.22
N VAL A 59 23.92 -0.09 -44.07
CA VAL A 59 24.25 0.40 -42.74
C VAL A 59 25.62 1.10 -42.70
N PRO A 60 25.70 2.32 -42.14
CA PRO A 60 26.83 2.74 -41.33
C PRO A 60 26.40 2.84 -39.86
N GLU A 61 27.27 2.34 -39.00
CA GLU A 61 27.17 2.38 -37.55
C GLU A 61 27.15 3.83 -37.05
N ASP A 62 26.01 4.28 -36.52
CA ASP A 62 26.02 5.18 -35.37
C ASP A 62 24.83 4.89 -34.45
N SER A 63 25.16 4.10 -33.44
CA SER A 63 24.36 3.75 -32.29
C SER A 63 23.95 4.99 -31.52
N THR A 64 22.65 5.32 -31.44
CA THR A 64 22.06 5.95 -30.23
C THR A 64 20.54 6.15 -30.22
N LEU A 65 19.74 5.63 -31.16
CA LEU A 65 18.28 5.86 -31.13
C LEU A 65 17.42 4.59 -31.26
N SER A 66 17.88 3.51 -30.61
CA SER A 66 17.04 2.35 -30.26
C SER A 66 16.98 2.14 -28.74
N LEU A 67 16.83 3.22 -27.97
CA LEU A 67 16.79 3.20 -26.49
C LEU A 67 15.38 3.36 -25.89
N HIS A 68 14.35 3.51 -26.70
CA HIS A 68 12.94 3.38 -26.28
C HIS A 68 12.41 1.98 -26.58
N ALA A 69 13.22 0.95 -26.35
CA ALA A 69 12.73 -0.40 -26.18
C ALA A 69 11.79 -0.42 -24.97
N ARG A 70 10.49 -0.14 -25.18
CA ARG A 70 9.33 -0.30 -24.30
C ARG A 70 9.72 -0.76 -22.88
N VAL A 71 10.29 0.15 -22.07
CA VAL A 71 10.72 -0.19 -20.71
C VAL A 71 9.44 -0.56 -19.96
N LYS A 72 9.25 -1.86 -19.74
CA LYS A 72 8.08 -2.35 -19.01
C LYS A 72 8.18 -1.77 -17.61
N ARG A 73 7.24 -0.89 -17.28
CA ARG A 73 7.17 -0.28 -15.95
C ARG A 73 6.99 -1.38 -14.90
N PRO A 74 7.88 -1.47 -13.91
CA PRO A 74 7.77 -2.48 -12.88
C PRO A 74 6.52 -2.20 -12.04
N ARG A 75 5.80 -3.28 -11.71
CA ARG A 75 4.68 -3.24 -10.79
C ARG A 75 5.11 -3.88 -9.49
N VAL A 76 4.68 -3.30 -8.39
CA VAL A 76 4.90 -3.79 -7.03
C VAL A 76 3.58 -3.84 -6.29
N TYR A 77 3.48 -4.67 -5.25
CA TYR A 77 2.25 -4.81 -4.48
C TYR A 77 2.49 -4.69 -2.98
N PHE A 78 1.45 -4.26 -2.28
CA PHE A 78 1.30 -4.37 -0.83
C PHE A 78 0.03 -5.14 -0.50
N GLU A 79 0.13 -6.14 0.35
CA GLU A 79 -1.02 -6.69 1.07
C GLU A 79 -1.21 -5.89 2.35
N ILE A 80 -2.41 -5.34 2.51
CA ILE A 80 -2.74 -4.43 3.60
C ILE A 80 -3.62 -5.14 4.61
N THR A 81 -3.28 -4.98 5.89
CA THR A 81 -4.14 -5.34 7.01
C THR A 81 -4.53 -4.08 7.77
N ILE A 82 -5.83 -3.89 8.03
CA ILE A 82 -6.37 -2.79 8.84
C ILE A 82 -6.88 -3.39 10.15
N GLY A 83 -6.32 -2.97 11.27
CA GLY A 83 -6.59 -3.59 12.57
C GLY A 83 -6.11 -5.03 12.60
N PHE A 84 -7.06 -5.96 12.62
CA PHE A 84 -6.81 -7.42 12.60
C PHE A 84 -7.37 -8.09 11.33
N SER A 85 -7.88 -7.30 10.39
CA SER A 85 -8.58 -7.81 9.21
C SER A 85 -7.78 -7.52 7.94
N PRO A 86 -7.52 -8.53 7.09
CA PRO A 86 -6.97 -8.32 5.75
C PRO A 86 -7.88 -7.40 4.94
N ALA A 87 -7.34 -6.29 4.44
CA ALA A 87 -8.09 -5.29 3.68
C ALA A 87 -8.02 -5.52 2.17
N GLY A 88 -6.96 -6.18 1.70
CA GLY A 88 -6.76 -6.55 0.29
C GLY A 88 -5.35 -6.23 -0.20
N ARG A 89 -5.19 -6.15 -1.52
CA ARG A 89 -3.93 -5.87 -2.19
C ARG A 89 -3.98 -4.53 -2.95
N ILE A 90 -2.96 -3.71 -2.75
CA ILE A 90 -2.69 -2.50 -3.54
C ILE A 90 -1.58 -2.84 -4.52
N VAL A 91 -1.78 -2.53 -5.81
CA VAL A 91 -0.75 -2.66 -6.85
C VAL A 91 -0.37 -1.28 -7.33
N MET A 92 0.94 -1.01 -7.40
CA MET A 92 1.50 0.26 -7.83
C MET A 92 2.41 0.03 -9.04
N GLU A 93 2.31 0.93 -10.01
CA GLU A 93 3.20 1.00 -11.18
C GLU A 93 4.22 2.12 -10.97
N LEU A 94 5.50 1.80 -11.10
CA LEU A 94 6.60 2.74 -10.90
C LEU A 94 7.05 3.37 -12.22
N ARG A 95 7.76 4.50 -12.14
CA ARG A 95 8.21 5.30 -13.29
C ARG A 95 9.73 5.35 -13.44
N PRO A 96 10.42 4.20 -13.66
CA PRO A 96 11.87 4.22 -13.89
C PRO A 96 12.25 4.90 -15.21
N ASP A 97 11.28 5.13 -16.11
CA ASP A 97 11.45 5.95 -17.32
C ASP A 97 11.69 7.44 -17.00
N VAL A 98 11.32 7.91 -15.81
CA VAL A 98 11.46 9.32 -15.39
C VAL A 98 12.36 9.47 -14.18
N VAL A 99 12.24 8.56 -13.20
CA VAL A 99 12.97 8.56 -11.93
C VAL A 99 13.51 7.16 -11.63
N PRO A 100 14.50 6.66 -12.41
CA PRO A 100 15.08 5.34 -12.26
C PRO A 100 15.58 5.03 -10.84
N ASP A 101 16.29 5.94 -10.18
CA ASP A 101 16.87 5.67 -8.86
C ASP A 101 15.79 5.62 -7.77
N THR A 102 14.85 6.55 -7.82
CA THR A 102 13.73 6.58 -6.88
C THR A 102 12.83 5.34 -7.02
N ALA A 103 12.52 4.96 -8.28
CA ALA A 103 11.74 3.77 -8.57
C ALA A 103 12.46 2.49 -8.13
N GLU A 104 13.77 2.39 -8.36
CA GLU A 104 14.58 1.23 -8.00
C GLU A 104 14.71 1.06 -6.48
N ASN A 105 14.88 2.16 -5.74
CA ASN A 105 14.84 2.16 -4.28
C ASN A 105 13.54 1.54 -3.76
N PHE A 106 12.39 2.04 -4.24
CA PHE A 106 11.09 1.53 -3.79
C PHE A 106 10.88 0.07 -4.19
N ARG A 107 11.29 -0.31 -5.41
CA ARG A 107 11.19 -1.70 -5.90
C ARG A 107 11.99 -2.67 -5.02
N CYS A 108 13.23 -2.35 -4.72
CA CYS A 108 14.09 -3.16 -3.86
C CYS A 108 13.54 -3.26 -2.43
N LEU A 109 13.01 -2.17 -1.89
CA LEU A 109 12.38 -2.17 -0.57
C LEU A 109 11.06 -2.97 -0.54
N CYS A 110 10.38 -3.12 -1.66
CA CYS A 110 9.25 -4.03 -1.78
C CYS A 110 9.67 -5.50 -1.78
N THR A 111 10.80 -5.85 -2.40
CA THR A 111 11.27 -7.25 -2.50
C THR A 111 12.13 -7.69 -1.32
N GLY A 112 12.78 -6.76 -0.62
CA GLY A 112 13.73 -7.06 0.45
C GLY A 112 15.07 -7.62 -0.05
N GLU A 113 15.35 -7.55 -1.35
CA GLU A 113 16.50 -8.23 -1.98
C GLU A 113 17.87 -7.66 -1.56
N ARG A 114 17.90 -6.44 -1.00
CA ARG A 114 19.11 -5.77 -0.53
C ARG A 114 19.55 -6.19 0.88
N GLY A 115 18.83 -7.11 1.53
CA GLY A 115 19.22 -7.66 2.83
C GLY A 115 19.09 -6.67 3.98
N LEU A 116 20.15 -6.51 4.77
CA LEU A 116 20.17 -5.62 5.94
C LEU A 116 20.76 -4.24 5.57
N GLY A 117 20.14 -3.18 6.08
CA GLY A 117 20.66 -1.81 5.96
C GLY A 117 21.72 -1.49 7.01
N ALA A 118 22.29 -0.29 6.96
CA ALA A 118 23.24 0.21 7.95
C ALA A 118 22.62 0.27 9.36
N SER A 119 21.30 0.41 9.46
CA SER A 119 20.60 0.34 10.74
C SER A 119 20.52 -1.08 11.35
N GLY A 120 21.06 -2.10 10.67
CA GLY A 120 20.95 -3.51 11.06
C GLY A 120 19.54 -4.11 10.93
N LYS A 121 18.61 -3.40 10.27
CA LYS A 121 17.25 -3.87 10.01
C LYS A 121 17.09 -4.25 8.54
N PRO A 122 16.16 -5.18 8.21
CA PRO A 122 15.90 -5.52 6.82
C PRO A 122 15.47 -4.30 6.00
N LEU A 123 16.06 -4.13 4.81
CA LEU A 123 15.64 -3.15 3.80
C LEU A 123 14.37 -3.65 3.11
N HIS A 124 13.27 -3.74 3.86
CA HIS A 124 12.05 -4.40 3.41
C HIS A 124 10.80 -3.75 4.04
N TYR A 125 9.78 -3.48 3.23
CA TYR A 125 8.51 -2.91 3.70
C TYR A 125 7.62 -3.89 4.46
N LYS A 126 7.85 -5.20 4.33
CA LYS A 126 7.05 -6.22 5.01
C LYS A 126 7.07 -6.02 6.52
N GLY A 127 5.88 -5.91 7.12
CA GLY A 127 5.69 -5.67 8.54
C GLY A 127 5.77 -4.19 8.95
N SER A 128 6.15 -3.29 8.05
CA SER A 128 6.09 -1.85 8.30
C SER A 128 4.64 -1.35 8.29
N LYS A 129 4.40 -0.18 8.90
CA LYS A 129 3.05 0.37 9.08
C LYS A 129 2.91 1.75 8.43
N PHE A 130 1.68 2.08 8.08
CA PHE A 130 1.29 3.46 7.80
C PHE A 130 1.16 4.17 9.15
N HIS A 131 2.15 5.01 9.46
CA HIS A 131 2.29 5.63 10.78
C HIS A 131 1.62 7.00 10.83
N ARG A 132 1.35 7.61 9.67
CA ARG A 132 0.69 8.90 9.57
C ARG A 132 -0.32 8.91 8.43
N ILE A 133 -1.58 9.20 8.70
CA ILE A 133 -2.65 9.29 7.69
C ILE A 133 -3.48 10.53 7.98
N VAL A 134 -3.47 11.47 7.03
CA VAL A 134 -4.26 12.70 7.08
C VAL A 134 -5.42 12.55 6.10
N GLN A 135 -6.63 12.46 6.65
CA GLN A 135 -7.84 12.22 5.89
C GLN A 135 -8.05 13.28 4.80
N GLY A 136 -8.38 12.85 3.59
CA GLY A 136 -8.55 13.72 2.43
C GLY A 136 -7.24 14.31 1.89
N PHE A 137 -6.08 13.83 2.36
CA PHE A 137 -4.78 14.29 1.91
C PHE A 137 -3.89 13.12 1.48
N MET A 138 -3.36 12.34 2.43
CA MET A 138 -2.42 11.27 2.11
C MET A 138 -2.27 10.21 3.20
N CYS A 139 -1.81 9.03 2.78
CA CYS A 139 -1.41 7.92 3.64
C CYS A 139 0.11 7.73 3.59
N GLN A 140 0.82 8.03 4.68
CA GLN A 140 2.28 7.94 4.79
C GLN A 140 2.73 6.69 5.54
N GLY A 141 3.71 6.00 4.96
CA GLY A 141 4.30 4.77 5.47
C GLY A 141 5.78 4.66 5.12
N GLY A 142 6.31 3.44 5.20
CA GLY A 142 7.68 3.15 4.77
C GLY A 142 8.78 3.48 5.78
N ASP A 143 8.44 3.80 7.04
CA ASP A 143 9.42 3.78 8.12
C ASP A 143 9.69 2.31 8.52
N ILE A 144 10.68 1.71 7.86
CA ILE A 144 11.09 0.32 8.05
C ILE A 144 11.95 0.11 9.30
N THR A 145 12.41 1.20 9.94
CA THR A 145 13.30 1.09 11.09
C THR A 145 12.56 1.36 12.40
N MET A 146 12.01 2.54 12.62
CA MET A 146 11.36 2.91 13.88
C MET A 146 9.84 2.70 13.83
N GLY A 147 9.28 2.78 12.63
CA GLY A 147 7.85 2.68 12.36
C GLY A 147 7.04 3.88 12.85
N ASP A 148 7.65 4.95 13.36
CA ASP A 148 6.92 6.11 13.90
C ASP A 148 7.09 7.39 13.07
N GLY A 149 7.83 7.31 11.96
CA GLY A 149 8.14 8.41 11.06
C GLY A 149 9.48 9.07 11.34
N THR A 150 10.19 8.67 12.41
CA THR A 150 11.54 9.18 12.70
C THR A 150 12.65 8.39 12.01
N GLY A 151 12.32 7.22 11.47
CA GLY A 151 13.26 6.28 10.88
C GLY A 151 13.21 6.19 9.36
N GLY A 152 13.60 5.02 8.87
CA GLY A 152 13.80 4.74 7.46
C GLY A 152 15.25 4.94 6.99
N GLU A 153 15.63 4.08 6.06
CA GLU A 153 16.88 4.08 5.31
C GLU A 153 16.58 3.72 3.84
N SER A 154 17.41 4.17 2.90
CA SER A 154 17.30 3.82 1.47
C SER A 154 18.23 2.66 1.11
N ILE A 155 18.08 2.10 -0.09
CA ILE A 155 19.06 1.11 -0.60
C ILE A 155 20.44 1.71 -0.92
N TYR A 156 20.53 3.04 -0.96
CA TYR A 156 21.74 3.80 -1.26
C TYR A 156 22.45 4.30 0.01
N GLY A 157 21.94 3.96 1.19
CA GLY A 157 22.41 4.43 2.49
C GLY A 157 21.36 5.27 3.24
N GLU A 158 21.80 6.14 4.16
CA GLU A 158 20.89 6.88 5.04
C GLU A 158 19.88 7.72 4.25
N ARG A 159 20.33 8.42 3.20
CA ARG A 159 19.51 9.33 2.37
C ARG A 159 20.02 9.36 0.93
N PHE A 160 19.17 9.77 -0.01
CA PHE A 160 19.52 10.03 -1.40
C PHE A 160 18.87 11.33 -1.93
N PRO A 161 19.42 11.96 -2.98
CA PRO A 161 18.96 13.26 -3.48
C PRO A 161 17.58 13.21 -4.14
N ASP A 162 16.97 14.38 -4.36
CA ASP A 162 15.78 14.52 -5.19
C ASP A 162 16.17 14.36 -6.66
N GLU A 163 15.60 13.36 -7.33
CA GLU A 163 16.01 12.99 -8.68
C GLU A 163 15.50 13.97 -9.75
N ASN A 164 14.19 14.26 -9.76
CA ASN A 164 13.57 15.36 -10.49
C ASN A 164 12.11 15.56 -10.03
N PHE A 165 11.49 16.64 -10.51
CA PHE A 165 10.08 17.00 -10.21
C PHE A 165 9.22 17.09 -11.47
N LYS A 166 9.48 16.23 -12.48
CA LYS A 166 8.73 16.24 -13.76
C LYS A 166 7.30 15.71 -13.63
N LEU A 167 7.03 14.92 -12.59
CA LEU A 167 5.72 14.33 -12.32
C LEU A 167 5.07 15.09 -11.17
N GLU A 168 3.77 15.34 -11.30
CA GLU A 168 3.00 16.22 -10.42
C GLU A 168 1.95 15.44 -9.61
N HIS A 169 1.53 16.00 -8.47
CA HIS A 169 0.56 15.41 -7.54
C HIS A 169 -0.89 15.67 -7.98
N THR A 170 -1.22 15.26 -9.19
CA THR A 170 -2.46 15.61 -9.89
C THR A 170 -3.72 14.89 -9.41
N ALA A 171 -3.60 13.75 -8.71
CA ALA A 171 -4.74 12.91 -8.39
C ALA A 171 -4.53 11.99 -7.17
N ALA A 172 -5.64 11.40 -6.71
CA ALA A 172 -5.61 10.28 -5.78
C ALA A 172 -4.86 9.08 -6.37
N GLY A 173 -4.13 8.36 -5.52
CA GLY A 173 -3.32 7.21 -5.91
C GLY A 173 -1.92 7.56 -6.40
N VAL A 174 -1.54 8.84 -6.50
CA VAL A 174 -0.15 9.24 -6.78
C VAL A 174 0.77 8.76 -5.65
N LEU A 175 1.90 8.16 -6.03
CA LEU A 175 2.91 7.62 -5.11
C LEU A 175 4.16 8.52 -5.14
N SER A 176 4.57 9.00 -3.97
CA SER A 176 5.60 10.03 -3.85
C SER A 176 6.46 9.87 -2.59
N MET A 177 7.69 10.39 -2.64
CA MET A 177 8.67 10.26 -1.56
C MET A 177 8.39 11.23 -0.40
N ALA A 178 8.40 10.71 0.83
CA ALA A 178 8.45 11.56 2.00
C ALA A 178 9.91 11.98 2.28
N ASN A 179 10.10 13.25 2.63
CA ASN A 179 11.40 13.81 2.95
C ASN A 179 11.28 14.84 4.09
N SER A 180 12.42 15.26 4.63
CA SER A 180 12.55 16.29 5.67
C SER A 180 13.21 17.56 5.12
N GLY A 181 12.91 17.89 3.85
CA GLY A 181 13.57 18.94 3.08
C GLY A 181 14.36 18.42 1.88
N PRO A 182 14.97 19.32 1.10
CA PRO A 182 15.63 18.97 -0.16
C PRO A 182 16.71 17.90 0.02
N ASN A 183 16.75 16.93 -0.89
CA ASN A 183 17.74 15.86 -0.96
C ASN A 183 17.82 14.96 0.29
N THR A 184 16.68 14.68 0.93
CA THR A 184 16.63 13.84 2.14
C THR A 184 15.73 12.61 2.00
N ASN A 185 15.60 12.08 0.79
CA ASN A 185 14.77 10.90 0.51
C ASN A 185 15.35 9.64 1.17
N ARG A 186 14.48 8.77 1.68
CA ARG A 186 14.85 7.51 2.35
C ARG A 186 13.97 6.33 1.89
N SER A 187 13.37 5.59 2.82
CA SER A 187 12.34 4.57 2.53
C SER A 187 10.92 5.07 2.74
N GLN A 188 10.72 6.20 3.42
CA GLN A 188 9.37 6.70 3.67
C GLN A 188 8.73 7.23 2.39
N PHE A 189 7.45 6.93 2.22
CA PHE A 189 6.65 7.32 1.07
C PHE A 189 5.24 7.69 1.53
N PHE A 190 4.49 8.34 0.65
CA PHE A 190 3.07 8.54 0.83
C PHE A 190 2.29 8.24 -0.45
N ILE A 191 1.03 7.84 -0.26
CA ILE A 191 0.04 7.69 -1.32
C ILE A 191 -0.99 8.80 -1.14
N CYS A 192 -1.19 9.62 -2.17
CA CYS A 192 -2.18 10.69 -2.15
C CYS A 192 -3.61 10.12 -2.12
N SER A 193 -4.46 10.66 -1.26
CA SER A 193 -5.91 10.37 -1.25
C SER A 193 -6.70 11.37 -2.12
N SER A 194 -6.09 12.51 -2.45
CA SER A 194 -6.62 13.59 -3.28
C SER A 194 -5.50 14.30 -4.05
N ALA A 195 -5.83 15.18 -4.99
CA ALA A 195 -4.83 16.02 -5.65
C ALA A 195 -4.12 16.93 -4.63
N SER A 196 -2.81 17.05 -4.72
CA SER A 196 -1.96 17.70 -3.70
C SER A 196 -0.87 18.57 -4.34
N GLU A 197 -1.27 19.46 -5.25
CA GLU A 197 -0.37 20.32 -6.05
C GLU A 197 0.62 21.15 -5.21
N PHE A 198 0.28 21.47 -3.96
CA PHE A 198 1.18 22.21 -3.05
C PHE A 198 2.46 21.44 -2.65
N LEU A 199 2.53 20.15 -2.97
CA LEU A 199 3.70 19.28 -2.80
C LEU A 199 4.60 19.23 -4.05
N ASP A 200 4.17 19.79 -5.17
CA ASP A 200 4.95 19.83 -6.40
C ASP A 200 6.26 20.60 -6.18
N ALA A 201 7.31 20.16 -6.87
CA ALA A 201 8.70 20.63 -6.71
C ALA A 201 9.32 20.45 -5.31
N LYS A 202 8.64 19.75 -4.38
CA LYS A 202 9.15 19.44 -3.02
C LYS A 202 9.29 17.95 -2.77
N HIS A 203 8.43 17.14 -3.39
CA HIS A 203 8.42 15.69 -3.23
C HIS A 203 8.50 15.01 -4.60
N VAL A 204 9.37 14.01 -4.72
CA VAL A 204 9.57 13.26 -5.97
C VAL A 204 8.43 12.27 -6.14
N VAL A 205 7.59 12.49 -7.16
CA VAL A 205 6.59 11.52 -7.61
C VAL A 205 7.28 10.43 -8.44
N PHE A 206 7.06 9.16 -8.10
CA PHE A 206 7.76 8.04 -8.73
C PHE A 206 6.86 6.88 -9.16
N GLY A 207 5.55 7.01 -8.97
CA GLY A 207 4.60 5.98 -9.40
C GLY A 207 3.15 6.35 -9.15
N ARG A 208 2.27 5.39 -9.36
CA ARG A 208 0.85 5.49 -9.01
C ARG A 208 0.25 4.14 -8.68
N VAL A 209 -0.80 4.15 -7.88
CA VAL A 209 -1.67 3.00 -7.65
C VAL A 209 -2.44 2.69 -8.93
N VAL A 210 -2.41 1.44 -9.37
CA VAL A 210 -3.14 0.92 -10.53
C VAL A 210 -4.28 -0.03 -10.14
N GLU A 211 -4.17 -0.69 -8.99
CA GLU A 211 -5.22 -1.54 -8.42
C GLU A 211 -5.29 -1.34 -6.89
N GLY A 212 -6.48 -1.42 -6.31
CA GLY A 212 -6.68 -1.28 -4.86
C GLY A 212 -6.77 0.17 -4.38
N LEU A 213 -7.18 1.12 -5.23
CA LEU A 213 -7.43 2.50 -4.81
C LEU A 213 -8.54 2.59 -3.74
N ASP A 214 -9.53 1.70 -3.79
CA ASP A 214 -10.57 1.57 -2.76
C ASP A 214 -9.99 1.24 -1.37
N ILE A 215 -8.89 0.47 -1.32
CA ILE A 215 -8.18 0.14 -0.08
C ILE A 215 -7.49 1.39 0.45
N VAL A 216 -6.83 2.17 -0.42
CA VAL A 216 -6.24 3.47 -0.04
C VAL A 216 -7.30 4.40 0.54
N MET A 217 -8.47 4.49 -0.09
CA MET A 217 -9.58 5.30 0.44
C MET A 217 -10.06 4.78 1.79
N ARG A 218 -10.13 3.46 2.00
CA ARG A 218 -10.46 2.89 3.32
C ARG A 218 -9.39 3.18 4.37
N MET A 219 -8.12 3.19 3.99
CA MET A 219 -7.02 3.58 4.88
C MET A 219 -7.12 5.07 5.26
N ASP A 220 -7.45 5.93 4.30
CA ASP A 220 -7.65 7.37 4.50
C ASP A 220 -8.70 7.67 5.58
N GLN A 221 -9.82 6.92 5.56
CA GLN A 221 -10.89 7.03 6.57
C GLN A 221 -10.46 6.59 7.98
N ALA A 222 -9.36 5.85 8.11
CA ALA A 222 -8.79 5.49 9.41
C ALA A 222 -7.80 6.54 9.95
N GLY A 223 -7.54 7.61 9.19
CA GLY A 223 -6.71 8.75 9.59
C GLY A 223 -7.43 9.77 10.47
N SER A 224 -6.74 10.87 10.73
CA SER A 224 -7.28 12.05 11.42
C SER A 224 -6.68 13.34 10.85
N GLU A 225 -7.24 14.49 11.19
CA GLU A 225 -6.66 15.79 10.79
C GLU A 225 -5.21 15.97 11.27
N SER A 226 -4.87 15.44 12.45
CA SER A 226 -3.52 15.48 13.00
C SER A 226 -2.56 14.46 12.39
N GLY A 227 -3.04 13.60 11.49
CA GLY A 227 -2.27 12.50 10.92
C GLY A 227 -2.24 11.24 11.79
N ARG A 228 -2.90 11.23 12.95
CA ARG A 228 -2.90 10.08 13.85
C ARG A 228 -3.79 8.97 13.31
N VAL A 229 -3.24 7.77 13.19
CA VAL A 229 -3.98 6.61 12.72
C VAL A 229 -4.81 5.99 13.87
N THR A 230 -6.10 5.78 13.62
CA THR A 230 -7.06 5.24 14.60
C THR A 230 -6.93 3.72 14.77
N LEU A 231 -6.73 3.00 13.67
CA LEU A 231 -6.52 1.56 13.63
C LEU A 231 -5.16 1.24 13.00
N PRO A 232 -4.38 0.29 13.53
CA PRO A 232 -3.07 -0.03 12.97
C PRO A 232 -3.24 -0.53 11.53
N ILE A 233 -2.54 0.11 10.58
CA ILE A 233 -2.52 -0.31 9.18
C ILE A 233 -1.11 -0.79 8.85
N THR A 234 -0.99 -2.07 8.53
CA THR A 234 0.30 -2.74 8.34
C THR A 234 0.37 -3.36 6.95
N ILE A 235 1.57 -3.30 6.36
CA ILE A 235 1.91 -4.03 5.14
C ILE A 235 2.23 -5.47 5.56
N SER A 236 1.27 -6.39 5.41
CA SER A 236 1.43 -7.79 5.83
C SER A 236 2.38 -8.56 4.91
N ASP A 237 2.36 -8.24 3.62
CA ASP A 237 3.29 -8.78 2.63
C ASP A 237 3.51 -7.76 1.51
N CYS A 238 4.67 -7.84 0.84
CA CYS A 238 4.99 -6.98 -0.29
C CYS A 238 5.95 -7.67 -1.24
N GLY A 239 6.00 -7.18 -2.49
CA GLY A 239 6.91 -7.74 -3.49
C GLY A 239 6.67 -7.23 -4.89
N LEU A 240 7.29 -7.89 -5.85
CA LEU A 240 7.10 -7.62 -7.26
C LEU A 240 5.72 -8.14 -7.71
N GLY A 241 4.95 -7.28 -8.37
CA GLY A 241 3.66 -7.64 -8.95
C GLY A 241 3.86 -8.53 -10.16
N ARG A 242 3.37 -9.77 -10.09
CA ARG A 242 3.31 -10.64 -11.27
C ARG A 242 2.32 -10.06 -12.27
N ARG A 243 2.67 -10.11 -13.56
CA ARG A 243 1.75 -9.83 -14.65
C ARG A 243 0.59 -10.82 -14.53
N VAL A 244 -0.63 -10.33 -14.35
CA VAL A 244 -1.80 -11.15 -14.64
C VAL A 244 -1.79 -11.34 -16.15
N SER A 245 -1.33 -12.48 -16.65
CA SER A 245 -1.65 -12.89 -18.01
C SER A 245 -3.16 -13.14 -18.06
N GLU A 246 -3.80 -12.65 -19.10
CA GLU A 246 -5.26 -12.70 -19.34
C GLU A 246 -5.83 -14.15 -19.45
N GLU A 247 -5.03 -15.19 -19.21
CA GLU A 247 -5.39 -16.59 -19.45
C GLU A 247 -6.04 -17.33 -18.26
N THR A 248 -6.14 -16.73 -17.07
CA THR A 248 -6.72 -17.44 -15.90
C THR A 248 -8.22 -17.19 -15.67
N LEU A 249 -8.90 -16.43 -16.55
CA LEU A 249 -10.36 -16.21 -16.47
C LEU A 249 -11.19 -17.13 -17.39
N GLY A 250 -10.61 -18.24 -17.88
CA GLY A 250 -11.27 -19.23 -18.73
C GLY A 250 -11.62 -20.57 -18.07
N GLY A 251 -11.59 -20.68 -16.74
CA GLY A 251 -11.63 -21.97 -16.03
C GLY A 251 -12.61 -22.10 -14.87
N ALA A 252 -13.66 -21.29 -14.79
CA ALA A 252 -14.76 -21.49 -13.83
C ALA A 252 -15.96 -22.13 -14.55
N GLY A 253 -15.75 -23.35 -15.07
CA GLY A 253 -16.81 -24.19 -15.60
C GLY A 253 -17.70 -24.73 -14.47
N LEU A 254 -19.01 -24.55 -14.65
CA LEU A 254 -20.08 -25.00 -13.79
C LEU A 254 -19.85 -26.39 -13.14
N ARG A 255 -20.01 -26.48 -11.82
CA ARG A 255 -20.58 -27.68 -11.19
C ARG A 255 -21.70 -27.26 -10.24
N ALA A 256 -22.91 -27.26 -10.79
CA ALA A 256 -24.14 -27.20 -10.03
C ALA A 256 -24.36 -28.51 -9.26
N ALA A 257 -24.74 -28.35 -7.99
CA ALA A 257 -25.53 -29.22 -7.12
C ALA A 257 -25.62 -30.73 -7.41
N ARG A 258 -25.24 -31.53 -6.39
CA ARG A 258 -26.03 -32.71 -6.01
C ARG A 258 -26.24 -32.73 -4.50
N ALA A 259 -27.40 -32.23 -4.09
CA ALA A 259 -28.00 -32.53 -2.80
C ALA A 259 -28.31 -34.03 -2.74
N GLN A 260 -27.76 -34.73 -1.76
CA GLN A 260 -28.11 -36.12 -1.50
C GLN A 260 -29.38 -36.14 -0.64
N SER A 261 -30.51 -36.38 -1.30
CA SER A 261 -31.80 -36.52 -0.63
C SER A 261 -31.82 -37.75 0.25
N CYS A 262 -32.17 -37.56 1.53
CA CYS A 262 -32.78 -38.61 2.33
C CYS A 262 -34.01 -39.17 1.60
N ARG A 263 -34.05 -40.49 1.33
CA ARG A 263 -35.30 -41.21 1.07
C ARG A 263 -35.34 -42.48 1.90
N ARG A 264 -36.40 -42.55 2.71
CA ARG A 264 -36.90 -43.67 3.50
C ARG A 264 -37.17 -44.92 2.66
N ALA A 265 -36.84 -46.08 3.21
CA ALA A 265 -37.49 -47.40 3.08
C ALA A 265 -36.57 -48.38 3.86
N GLN A 266 -36.96 -49.18 4.86
CA GLN A 266 -38.23 -49.68 5.35
C GLN A 266 -38.07 -50.03 6.83
N CYS A 267 -39.14 -49.83 7.59
CA CYS A 267 -39.34 -50.38 8.92
C CYS A 267 -39.98 -51.77 8.76
N GLY A 268 -39.54 -52.75 9.54
CA GLY A 268 -40.22 -54.03 9.75
C GLY A 268 -39.99 -54.50 11.21
N PRO A 269 -40.99 -55.10 11.88
CA PRO A 269 -41.00 -55.25 13.34
C PRO A 269 -40.63 -56.66 13.81
N SER A 270 -40.03 -56.78 15.01
CA SER A 270 -40.23 -57.95 15.87
C SER A 270 -39.63 -57.77 17.27
N GLN A 271 -40.51 -57.87 18.28
CA GLN A 271 -40.34 -58.53 19.59
C GLN A 271 -39.16 -58.05 20.46
N GLY A 272 -39.35 -57.32 21.55
CA GLY A 272 -40.27 -57.62 22.65
C GLY A 272 -39.57 -58.53 23.64
N GLN A 273 -38.88 -57.99 24.65
CA GLN A 273 -38.90 -58.53 26.01
C GLN A 273 -38.71 -57.40 27.03
N GLN A 274 -39.58 -57.50 28.02
CA GLN A 274 -39.78 -56.71 29.21
C GLN A 274 -38.58 -56.83 30.15
N TRP A 275 -38.38 -55.86 31.05
CA TRP A 275 -38.25 -56.10 32.50
C TRP A 275 -38.37 -54.78 33.27
N SER A 276 -38.98 -54.92 34.43
CA SER A 276 -39.71 -53.96 35.24
C SER A 276 -38.92 -53.45 36.46
N GLY A 277 -39.28 -52.23 36.92
CA GLY A 277 -39.20 -51.74 38.31
C GLY A 277 -37.79 -51.52 38.89
N ALA A 278 -37.55 -50.65 39.86
CA ALA A 278 -38.45 -49.99 40.78
C ALA A 278 -37.88 -48.64 41.26
N ALA A 279 -38.79 -47.84 41.83
CA ALA A 279 -38.56 -46.54 42.42
C ALA A 279 -37.97 -46.60 43.83
N GLY A 280 -37.42 -45.47 44.28
CA GLY A 280 -37.53 -45.00 45.67
C GLY A 280 -36.22 -44.75 46.41
N GLY A 281 -36.09 -43.56 47.03
CA GLY A 281 -35.15 -43.34 48.13
C GLY A 281 -34.55 -41.94 48.22
N ARG A 282 -35.22 -41.04 48.96
CA ARG A 282 -34.60 -39.87 49.61
C ARG A 282 -33.76 -40.38 50.79
N GLU A 283 -32.57 -39.80 51.01
CA GLU A 283 -32.18 -39.30 52.34
C GLU A 283 -30.89 -38.46 52.31
N SER A 284 -30.85 -37.52 53.25
CA SER A 284 -29.82 -36.53 53.55
C SER A 284 -28.70 -37.10 54.42
N GLY A 285 -27.46 -36.65 54.23
CA GLY A 285 -26.37 -36.90 55.19
C GLY A 285 -25.02 -36.37 54.74
N LYS A 286 -24.41 -35.54 55.58
CA LYS A 286 -23.10 -34.86 55.46
C LYS A 286 -21.94 -35.87 55.41
N GLU A 287 -20.86 -35.62 54.67
CA GLU A 287 -19.56 -35.08 55.16
C GLU A 287 -18.47 -35.12 54.08
N ALA A 288 -17.42 -34.35 54.34
CA ALA A 288 -16.18 -34.07 53.62
C ALA A 288 -15.56 -35.21 52.77
N ASP A 289 -14.91 -34.88 51.64
CA ASP A 289 -13.48 -34.54 51.64
C ASP A 289 -12.93 -34.15 50.24
N SER A 290 -11.96 -33.24 50.26
CA SER A 290 -10.84 -33.04 49.32
C SER A 290 -11.08 -32.75 47.82
N GLY A 291 -10.48 -31.65 47.31
CA GLY A 291 -10.39 -31.42 45.85
C GLY A 291 -10.00 -30.02 45.40
N PHE A 292 -9.07 -29.36 46.09
CA PHE A 292 -8.56 -28.02 45.78
C PHE A 292 -7.75 -28.02 44.45
N THR A 293 -8.25 -27.38 43.39
CA THR A 293 -7.48 -27.17 42.14
C THR A 293 -7.43 -25.70 41.70
N ARG A 294 -6.30 -25.07 42.04
CA ARG A 294 -5.39 -24.29 41.17
C ARG A 294 -5.94 -23.32 40.10
N TRP A 295 -6.97 -22.50 40.33
CA TRP A 295 -7.23 -21.33 39.44
C TRP A 295 -7.72 -20.05 40.14
N GLY A 296 -7.79 -20.04 41.48
CA GLY A 296 -8.32 -18.90 42.26
C GLY A 296 -7.30 -17.90 42.84
N LEU A 297 -5.98 -18.14 42.72
CA LEU A 297 -4.95 -17.43 43.51
C LEU A 297 -4.01 -16.49 42.72
N VAL A 298 -4.16 -16.36 41.39
CA VAL A 298 -3.28 -15.47 40.57
C VAL A 298 -3.90 -14.09 40.31
N ARG A 299 -5.19 -13.88 40.59
CA ARG A 299 -5.86 -12.58 40.39
C ARG A 299 -5.76 -11.60 41.57
N LYS A 300 -5.21 -12.01 42.71
CA LYS A 300 -5.12 -11.16 43.92
C LYS A 300 -3.72 -10.60 44.26
N GLN A 301 -2.69 -10.93 43.47
CA GLN A 301 -1.30 -10.45 43.70
C GLN A 301 -0.77 -9.38 42.72
N ARG A 302 -1.55 -8.91 41.73
CA ARG A 302 -1.10 -7.86 40.80
C ARG A 302 -1.75 -6.48 40.99
N ARG A 303 -2.57 -6.32 42.04
CA ARG A 303 -3.23 -5.05 42.39
C ARG A 303 -2.65 -4.32 43.62
N GLN A 304 -1.70 -4.92 44.34
CA GLN A 304 -1.01 -4.25 45.47
C GLN A 304 0.40 -3.74 45.13
N GLY A 305 1.03 -4.20 44.03
CA GLY A 305 2.35 -3.70 43.58
C GLY A 305 2.35 -2.39 42.77
N ARG A 306 1.18 -1.83 42.44
CA ARG A 306 1.07 -0.58 41.65
C ARG A 306 0.74 0.68 42.45
N ARG A 307 0.63 0.58 43.78
CA ARG A 307 0.37 1.72 44.68
C ARG A 307 1.58 2.20 45.49
N GLN A 308 2.69 1.45 45.54
CA GLN A 308 3.90 1.86 46.28
C GLN A 308 5.03 2.43 45.39
N GLY A 309 4.97 2.29 44.06
CA GLY A 309 5.97 2.87 43.13
C GLY A 309 5.74 4.35 42.77
N TRP A 310 4.60 4.94 43.14
CA TRP A 310 4.24 6.31 42.75
C TRP A 310 4.62 7.37 43.81
N GLN A 311 4.85 6.97 45.07
CA GLN A 311 5.27 7.89 46.14
C GLN A 311 6.80 8.04 46.24
N GLY A 312 7.61 7.07 45.78
CA GLY A 312 9.08 7.12 45.88
C GLY A 312 9.78 8.04 44.87
N ASN A 313 9.11 8.48 43.80
CA ASN A 313 9.75 9.29 42.75
C ASN A 313 9.41 10.79 42.79
N ARG A 314 8.56 11.21 43.74
CA ARG A 314 8.26 12.64 44.00
C ARG A 314 9.28 13.31 44.94
N GLN A 315 10.02 12.54 45.74
CA GLN A 315 11.06 13.07 46.65
C GLN A 315 12.45 13.23 45.98
N ARG A 316 12.70 12.66 44.79
CA ARG A 316 13.98 12.82 44.08
C ARG A 316 14.04 14.01 43.10
N ARG A 317 12.93 14.74 42.90
CA ARG A 317 12.89 15.94 42.04
C ARG A 317 12.91 17.29 42.80
N PHE A 318 12.84 17.29 44.13
CA PHE A 318 12.96 18.52 44.93
C PHE A 318 14.41 18.88 45.33
N ALA A 319 15.37 17.96 45.20
CA ALA A 319 16.76 18.16 45.63
C ALA A 319 17.74 18.58 44.50
N ARG A 320 17.25 19.06 43.36
CA ARG A 320 18.10 19.56 42.25
C ARG A 320 17.70 20.96 41.72
N HIS A 321 16.90 21.70 42.49
CA HIS A 321 16.44 23.05 42.12
C HIS A 321 16.58 24.09 43.25
N VAL A 322 17.54 23.88 44.16
CA VAL A 322 18.02 24.93 45.07
C VAL A 322 19.54 24.81 45.11
N GLY A 323 20.20 25.58 44.26
CA GLY A 323 21.65 25.55 44.08
C GLY A 323 22.12 26.71 43.21
N LEU A 324 21.60 27.91 43.49
CA LEU A 324 22.07 29.17 42.93
C LEU A 324 22.08 30.22 44.06
N GLY A 325 23.28 30.72 44.36
CA GLY A 325 23.47 32.11 44.78
C GLY A 325 24.01 32.38 46.19
N LEU A 326 25.15 33.10 46.20
CA LEU A 326 25.73 33.99 47.25
C LEU A 326 26.66 33.26 48.25
N GLY A 327 28.00 33.40 48.20
CA GLY A 327 28.82 34.62 48.44
C GLY A 327 28.96 34.81 49.97
N VAL A 328 30.11 34.94 50.66
CA VAL A 328 31.36 35.71 50.51
C VAL A 328 32.32 35.13 51.60
N GLY A 329 33.62 34.85 51.38
CA GLY A 329 34.71 35.75 51.79
C GLY A 329 35.71 35.18 52.82
N ALA A 330 36.99 35.45 52.58
CA ALA A 330 38.10 35.66 53.54
C ALA A 330 38.92 34.48 54.14
N ASN A 331 40.19 34.46 53.70
CA ASN A 331 41.45 34.48 54.46
C ASN A 331 41.92 33.29 55.31
N GLY A 332 43.11 32.80 54.98
CA GLY A 332 44.24 32.83 55.91
C GLY A 332 44.87 31.49 56.30
N TRP A 333 46.16 31.37 55.93
CA TRP A 333 47.21 30.46 56.44
C TRP A 333 47.22 29.02 55.94
#